data_AF-A0A2V4DGA3-F1
#
_entry.id   AF-A0A2V4DGA3-F1
#
_cell.length_a   1.000
_cell.length_b   1.000
_cell.length_c   1.000
_cell.angle_alpha   90.00
_cell.angle_beta   90.00
_cell.angle_gamma   90.00
#
_symmetry.space_group_name_H-M   'P 1'
#
loop_
_entity.id
_entity.type
_entity.pdbx_description
1 polymer ?
#
loop_
_entity_poly.entity_id
_entity_poly.type
_entity_poly.pdbx_seq_one_letter_code
_entity_poly.pdbx_strand_id
1 'polypeptide(L)'
;MELVGLLESLSALTCSGSFLIWMSIGTLSRTVESEIIAQKIMTILCFGAAISLFGLYFAGGDLFGSANFARVLAVVCIVVGISAGMNIKGEDVQGESNPHDLMKMRRESEENE
;
A
#
# COMPACT_ATOMS: atom_id res chain seq x y z
N MET A 1 16.91 -23.10 -12.37
CA MET A 1 15.82 -23.72 -11.57
C MET A 1 15.70 -23.06 -10.20
N GLU A 2 16.78 -22.90 -9.42
CA GLU A 2 16.68 -22.23 -8.10
C GLU A 2 16.18 -20.78 -8.15
N LEU A 3 16.65 -19.98 -9.12
CA LEU A 3 16.21 -18.59 -9.25
C LEU A 3 14.69 -18.48 -9.51
N VAL A 4 14.14 -19.35 -10.36
CA VAL A 4 12.71 -19.35 -10.68
C VAL A 4 11.87 -19.73 -9.46
N GLY A 5 12.28 -20.77 -8.72
CA GLY A 5 11.57 -21.19 -7.50
C GLY A 5 11.65 -20.14 -6.39
N LEU A 6 12.75 -19.40 -6.29
CA LEU A 6 12.89 -18.28 -5.36
C LEU A 6 11.99 -17.10 -5.75
N LEU A 7 11.92 -16.76 -7.04
CA LEU A 7 11.01 -15.72 -7.55
C LEU A 7 9.54 -16.10 -7.37
N GLU A 8 9.17 -17.36 -7.61
CA GLU A 8 7.83 -17.87 -7.39
C GLU A 8 7.44 -17.78 -5.91
N SER A 9 8.33 -18.22 -5.01
CA SER A 9 8.08 -18.16 -3.56
C SER A 9 8.01 -16.72 -3.06
N LEU A 10 8.91 -15.85 -3.52
CA LEU A 10 8.95 -14.45 -3.13
C LEU A 10 7.70 -13.69 -3.61
N SER A 11 7.29 -13.91 -4.87
CA SER A 11 6.09 -13.30 -5.41
C SER A 11 4.83 -13.81 -4.71
N ALA A 12 4.73 -15.10 -4.41
CA ALA A 12 3.62 -15.66 -3.64
C ALA A 12 3.52 -15.07 -2.22
N LEU A 13 4.65 -14.95 -1.51
CA LEU A 13 4.70 -14.37 -0.17
C LEU A 13 4.35 -12.88 -0.17
N THR A 14 4.92 -12.11 -1.09
CA THR A 14 4.66 -10.67 -1.17
C THR A 14 3.22 -10.36 -1.58
N CYS A 15 2.64 -11.10 -2.54
CA CYS A 15 1.23 -10.98 -2.91
C CYS A 15 0.30 -11.30 -1.73
N SER A 16 0.53 -12.44 -1.06
CA SER A 16 -0.27 -12.86 0.10
C SER A 16 -0.16 -11.88 1.26
N GLY A 17 1.05 -11.39 1.54
CA GLY A 17 1.30 -10.36 2.56
C GLY A 17 0.57 -9.06 2.24
N SER A 18 0.58 -8.60 0.99
CA SER A 18 -0.17 -7.41 0.58
C SER A 18 -1.68 -7.59 0.78
N PHE A 19 -2.22 -8.79 0.47
CA PHE A 19 -3.64 -9.08 0.63
C PHE A 19 -4.07 -9.09 2.10
N LEU A 20 -3.24 -9.65 3.00
CA LEU A 20 -3.50 -9.63 4.43
C LEU A 20 -3.49 -8.22 5.00
N ILE A 21 -2.55 -7.38 4.56
CA ILE A 21 -2.55 -5.96 4.93
C ILE A 21 -3.81 -5.29 4.40
N TRP A 22 -4.21 -5.53 3.14
CA TRP A 22 -5.44 -4.97 2.55
C TRP A 22 -6.66 -5.25 3.41
N MET A 23 -6.88 -6.52 3.75
CA MET A 23 -8.02 -6.94 4.58
C MET A 23 -7.94 -6.37 6.01
N SER A 24 -6.73 -6.07 6.48
CA SER A 24 -6.49 -5.58 7.84
C SER A 24 -6.40 -4.06 7.93
N ILE A 25 -6.45 -3.31 6.82
CA ILE A 25 -6.40 -1.82 6.84
C ILE A 25 -7.51 -1.28 7.74
N GLY A 26 -8.74 -1.80 7.65
CA GLY A 26 -9.85 -1.35 8.50
C GLY A 26 -9.60 -1.52 10.01
N THR A 27 -8.79 -2.51 10.40
CA THR A 27 -8.46 -2.79 11.81
C THR A 27 -7.19 -2.08 12.27
N LEU A 28 -6.17 -1.97 11.40
CA LEU A 28 -4.89 -1.30 11.69
C LEU A 28 -4.99 0.24 11.61
N SER A 29 -5.95 0.79 10.87
CA SER A 29 -6.12 2.22 10.58
C SER A 29 -6.76 3.02 11.71
N ARG A 30 -6.52 2.65 12.98
CA ARG A 30 -7.03 3.38 14.15
C ARG A 30 -6.43 4.78 14.28
N THR A 31 -5.25 5.04 13.73
CA THR A 31 -4.62 6.37 13.68
C THR A 31 -4.21 6.72 12.26
N VAL A 32 -4.08 8.01 11.94
CA VAL A 32 -3.65 8.49 10.62
C VAL A 32 -2.23 8.03 10.31
N GLU A 33 -1.34 8.04 11.30
CA GLU A 33 0.04 7.55 11.16
C GLU A 33 0.08 6.05 10.83
N SER A 34 -0.73 5.22 11.49
CA SER A 34 -0.73 3.77 11.24
C SER A 34 -1.31 3.43 9.87
N GLU A 35 -2.25 4.23 9.38
CA GLU A 35 -2.80 4.12 8.02
C GLU A 35 -1.75 4.43 6.95
N ILE A 36 -1.03 5.55 7.08
CA ILE A 36 0.05 5.95 6.17
C ILE A 36 1.15 4.89 6.14
N ILE A 37 1.53 4.35 7.30
CA ILE A 37 2.54 3.29 7.39
C ILE A 37 2.04 2.02 6.68
N ALA A 38 0.80 1.60 6.92
CA ALA A 38 0.23 0.40 6.30
C ALA A 38 0.14 0.54 4.76
N GLN A 39 -0.32 1.69 4.26
CA GLN A 39 -0.38 2.02 2.83
C GLN A 39 1.01 2.04 2.19
N LYS A 40 2.01 2.61 2.87
CA LYS A 40 3.39 2.65 2.38
C LYS A 40 4.01 1.25 2.32
N ILE A 41 3.80 0.42 3.36
CA ILE A 41 4.26 -0.98 3.36
C ILE A 41 3.57 -1.76 2.25
N MET A 42 2.26 -1.61 2.08
CA MET A 42 1.51 -2.25 1.01
C MET A 42 2.04 -1.85 -0.37
N THR A 43 2.27 -0.56 -0.59
CA THR A 43 2.81 -0.04 -1.85
C THR A 43 4.16 -0.68 -2.16
N ILE A 44 5.07 -0.74 -1.18
CA ILE A 44 6.39 -1.38 -1.32
C ILE A 44 6.23 -2.88 -1.66
N LEU A 45 5.34 -3.59 -0.97
CA LEU A 45 5.09 -5.02 -1.23
C LEU A 45 4.50 -5.26 -2.63
N CYS A 46 3.55 -4.45 -3.07
CA CYS A 46 2.93 -4.55 -4.39
C CYS A 46 3.94 -4.27 -5.52
N PHE A 47 4.78 -3.24 -5.39
CA PHE A 47 5.84 -3.00 -6.38
C PHE A 47 6.92 -4.08 -6.36
N GLY A 48 7.31 -4.58 -5.18
CA GLY A 48 8.23 -5.72 -5.07
C GLY A 48 7.68 -7.00 -5.70
N ALA A 49 6.39 -7.27 -5.50
CA ALA A 49 5.68 -8.36 -6.16
C ALA A 49 5.64 -8.18 -7.67
N ALA A 50 5.32 -6.97 -8.16
CA ALA A 50 5.29 -6.69 -9.59
C ALA A 50 6.66 -6.89 -10.25
N ILE A 51 7.75 -6.42 -9.63
CA ILE A 51 9.11 -6.60 -10.14
C ILE A 51 9.50 -8.08 -10.18
N SER A 52 9.21 -8.83 -9.10
CA SER A 52 9.51 -10.27 -9.06
C SER A 52 8.70 -11.08 -10.07
N LEU A 53 7.43 -10.74 -10.29
CA LEU A 53 6.58 -11.35 -11.33
C LEU A 53 7.07 -11.01 -12.75
N PHE A 54 7.56 -9.80 -12.98
CA PHE A 54 8.19 -9.43 -14.26
C PHE A 54 9.51 -10.18 -14.47
N GLY A 55 10.29 -10.38 -13.41
CA GLY A 55 11.48 -11.22 -13.44
C GLY A 55 11.14 -12.68 -13.78
N LEU A 56 10.04 -13.21 -13.22
CA LEU A 56 9.56 -14.56 -13.47
C LEU A 56 9.16 -14.72 -14.95
N TYR A 57 8.54 -13.69 -15.53
CA TYR A 57 8.19 -13.63 -16.94
C TYR A 57 9.42 -13.74 -17.86
N PHE A 58 10.47 -12.96 -17.61
CA PHE A 58 11.70 -13.04 -18.42
C PHE A 58 12.43 -14.38 -18.26
N ALA A 59 12.33 -15.00 -17.08
CA ALA A 59 12.91 -16.31 -16.82
C ALA A 59 12.08 -17.48 -17.40
N GLY A 60 10.91 -17.21 -17.97
CA GLY A 60 10.00 -18.23 -18.50
C GLY A 60 9.37 -19.10 -17.41
N GLY A 61 9.27 -18.60 -16.18
CA GLY A 61 8.64 -19.29 -15.07
C GLY A 61 7.12 -19.16 -15.10
N ASP A 62 6.45 -20.18 -14.58
CA ASP A 62 5.01 -20.20 -14.37
C ASP A 62 4.69 -19.88 -12.90
N LEU A 63 3.60 -19.17 -12.67
CA LEU A 63 3.05 -18.98 -11.32
C LEU A 63 1.71 -19.73 -11.25
N PHE A 64 1.55 -20.63 -10.28
CA PHE A 64 0.36 -21.50 -10.19
C PHE A 64 0.07 -22.30 -11.49
N GLY A 65 1.12 -22.74 -12.19
CA GLY A 65 1.00 -23.53 -13.42
C GLY A 65 0.50 -22.77 -14.65
N SER A 66 0.48 -21.43 -14.62
CA SER A 66 0.13 -20.61 -15.79
C SER A 66 0.97 -19.33 -15.91
N ALA A 67 1.74 -19.21 -16.99
CA ALA A 67 2.49 -18.01 -17.34
C ALA A 67 1.60 -16.77 -17.49
N ASN A 68 0.36 -16.93 -17.98
CA ASN A 68 -0.54 -15.80 -18.20
C ASN A 68 -1.08 -15.25 -16.87
N PHE A 69 -1.25 -16.11 -15.87
CA PHE A 69 -1.73 -15.70 -14.55
C PHE A 69 -0.73 -14.77 -13.86
N ALA A 70 0.58 -15.10 -13.94
CA ALA A 70 1.66 -14.25 -13.45
C ALA A 70 1.62 -12.83 -14.05
N ARG A 71 1.34 -12.73 -15.36
CA ARG A 71 1.26 -11.45 -16.08
C ARG A 71 0.10 -10.59 -15.61
N VAL A 72 -1.09 -11.19 -15.50
CA VAL A 72 -2.28 -10.48 -15.01
C VAL A 72 -2.05 -10.00 -13.58
N LEU A 73 -1.50 -10.86 -12.72
CA LEU A 73 -1.15 -10.49 -11.34
C LEU A 73 -0.15 -9.33 -11.28
N ALA A 74 0.87 -9.32 -12.12
CA ALA A 74 1.84 -8.23 -12.14
C ALA A 74 1.17 -6.87 -12.41
N VAL A 75 0.26 -6.83 -13.38
CA VAL A 75 -0.51 -5.61 -13.70
C VAL A 75 -1.43 -5.22 -12.54
N VAL A 76 -2.13 -6.19 -11.94
CA VAL A 76 -2.99 -5.96 -10.78
C VAL A 76 -2.17 -5.39 -9.61
N CYS A 77 -0.99 -5.94 -9.32
CA CYS A 77 -0.12 -5.43 -8.26
C CYS A 77 0.32 -3.98 -8.51
N ILE A 78 0.60 -3.59 -9.76
CA ILE A 78 0.93 -2.20 -10.10
C ILE A 78 -0.25 -1.28 -9.84
N VAL A 79 -1.45 -1.65 -10.32
CA VAL A 79 -2.66 -0.83 -10.13
C VAL A 79 -2.98 -0.69 -8.63
N VAL A 80 -2.99 -1.80 -7.90
CA VAL A 80 -3.25 -1.81 -6.45
C VAL A 80 -2.17 -1.02 -5.70
N GLY A 81 -0.90 -1.15 -6.07
CA GLY A 81 0.19 -0.38 -5.45
C GLY A 81 0.04 1.13 -5.64
N ILE A 82 -0.38 1.57 -6.83
CA ILE A 82 -0.70 2.98 -7.09
C ILE A 82 -1.90 3.42 -6.25
N SER A 83 -2.99 2.63 -6.25
CA SER A 83 -4.19 2.93 -5.47
C SER A 83 -3.92 2.97 -3.96
N ALA A 84 -3.05 2.10 -3.44
CA ALA A 84 -2.66 2.11 -2.03
C ALA A 84 -1.84 3.35 -1.67
N GLY A 85 -1.07 3.90 -2.61
CA GLY A 85 -0.36 5.17 -2.43
C GLY A 85 -1.27 6.40 -2.46
N MET A 86 -2.50 6.27 -2.94
CA MET A 86 -3.53 7.30 -2.82
C MET A 86 -4.13 7.19 -1.42
N ASN A 87 -3.74 8.11 -0.53
CA ASN A 87 -4.14 8.10 0.87
C ASN A 87 -5.67 7.96 1.01
N ILE A 88 -6.13 6.84 1.57
CA ILE A 88 -7.56 6.48 1.68
C ILE A 88 -8.33 7.49 2.56
N LYS A 89 -7.66 8.17 3.50
CA LYS A 89 -8.31 9.19 4.33
C LYS A 89 -8.29 10.60 3.73
N GLY A 90 -7.46 10.86 2.73
CA GLY A 90 -7.05 12.22 2.42
C GLY A 90 -6.32 12.84 3.61
N GLU A 91 -5.33 13.69 3.35
CA GLU A 91 -5.19 14.82 4.28
C GLU A 91 -6.51 15.58 4.14
N ASP A 92 -7.21 15.90 5.23
CA ASP A 92 -8.41 16.75 5.17
C ASP A 92 -7.97 18.11 4.57
N VAL A 93 -7.97 18.23 3.24
CA VAL A 93 -7.69 19.49 2.53
C VAL A 93 -8.86 20.45 2.78
N GLN A 94 -10.05 19.92 3.08
CA GLN A 94 -11.07 20.61 3.85
C GLN A 94 -10.89 20.24 5.31
N GLY A 95 -9.85 20.80 5.93
CA GLY A 95 -9.78 20.84 7.38
C GLY A 95 -11.05 21.52 7.87
N GLU A 96 -12.02 20.74 8.35
CA GLU A 96 -12.91 21.27 9.35
C GLU A 96 -11.98 21.57 10.53
N SER A 97 -11.51 22.82 10.56
CA SER A 97 -10.61 23.32 11.58
C SER A 97 -11.23 22.92 12.90
N ASN A 98 -10.56 22.04 13.63
CA ASN A 98 -11.06 21.54 14.89
C ASN A 98 -11.49 22.75 15.74
N PRO A 99 -12.77 22.86 16.13
CA PRO A 99 -13.28 24.07 16.78
C PRO A 99 -12.52 24.41 18.07
N HIS A 100 -11.92 23.41 18.70
CA HIS A 100 -11.04 23.58 19.85
C HIS A 100 -9.71 24.29 19.50
N ASP A 101 -9.12 24.00 18.34
CA ASP A 101 -7.89 24.65 17.88
C ASP A 101 -8.17 26.08 17.37
N LEU A 102 -9.33 26.31 16.76
CA LEU A 102 -9.83 27.64 16.42
C LEU A 102 -10.06 28.54 17.65
N MET A 103 -10.66 28.00 18.71
CA MET A 103 -10.85 28.74 19.96
C MET A 103 -9.52 29.07 20.64
N LYS A 104 -8.54 28.16 20.58
CA LYS A 104 -7.21 28.39 21.15
C LYS A 104 -6.46 29.49 20.39
N MET A 105 -6.48 29.45 19.05
CA MET A 105 -5.88 30.50 18.22
C MET A 105 -6.53 31.88 18.46
N ARG A 106 -7.86 31.94 18.66
CA ARG A 106 -8.55 33.19 19.01
C ARG A 106 -8.11 33.77 20.35
N ARG A 107 -7.99 32.91 21.36
CA ARG A 107 -7.59 33.32 22.70
C ARG A 107 -6.15 33.83 22.74
N GLU A 108 -5.25 33.16 22.02
CA GLU A 108 -3.85 33.58 21.88
C GLU A 108 -3.70 34.88 21.09
N SER A 109 -4.61 35.17 20.13
CA SER A 109 -4.63 36.48 19.46
C SER A 109 -5.18 37.61 20.33
N GLU A 110 -6.15 37.31 21.21
CA GLU A 110 -6.74 38.30 22.14
C GLU A 110 -5.83 38.61 23.35
N GLU A 111 -4.95 37.70 23.75
CA GLU A 111 -3.97 37.94 24.83
C GLU A 111 -2.71 38.72 24.39
N ASN A 112 -2.47 38.83 23.07
CA ASN A 112 -1.31 39.52 22.50
C ASN A 112 -1.63 40.91 21.92
N GLU A 113 -2.87 41.39 22.08
CA GLU A 113 -3.33 42.76 21.76
C GLU A 113 -3.57 43.55 23.05
#